data_AF-A0A350YXD8-F1
#
_entry.id   AF-A0A350YXD8-F1
#
_cell.length_a   1.000
_cell.length_b   1.000
_cell.length_c   1.000
_cell.angle_alpha   90.00
_cell.angle_beta   90.00
_cell.angle_gamma   90.00
#
_symmetry.space_group_name_H-M   'P 1'
#
loop_
_entity.id
_entity.type
_entity.pdbx_description
1 polymer ?
#
loop_
_entity_poly.entity_id
_entity_poly.type
_entity_poly.pdbx_seq_one_letter_code
_entity_poly.pdbx_strand_id
1 'polypeptide(L)' 'MTKDDLKKLRTNLPKGSREIIAQRLGVSKGYVNLVLYGTRRNDNILIAATELISEHQNRLKEATQFIESL' A
#
# COMPACT_ATOMS: atom_id res chain seq x y z
N MET A 1 -12.12 -5.36 7.21
CA MET A 1 -10.76 -5.34 7.79
C MET A 1 -10.83 -4.95 9.25
N THR A 2 -10.12 -5.67 10.10
CA THR A 2 -9.91 -5.35 11.52
C THR A 2 -8.78 -4.33 11.69
N LYS A 3 -8.59 -3.80 12.91
CA LYS A 3 -7.44 -2.93 13.23
C LYS A 3 -6.11 -3.64 13.02
N ASP A 4 -6.06 -4.96 13.26
CA ASP A 4 -4.85 -5.76 13.06
C ASP A 4 -4.54 -5.95 11.57
N ASP A 5 -5.56 -6.12 10.73
CA ASP A 5 -5.37 -6.17 9.27
C ASP A 5 -4.82 -4.85 8.74
N LEU A 6 -5.33 -3.71 9.22
CA LEU A 6 -4.81 -2.40 8.86
C LEU A 6 -3.36 -2.19 9.32
N LYS A 7 -3.02 -2.71 10.50
CA LYS A 7 -1.64 -2.71 10.99
C LYS A 7 -0.72 -3.51 10.06
N LYS A 8 -1.12 -4.72 9.65
CA LYS A 8 -0.38 -5.56 8.69
C LYS A 8 -0.23 -4.85 7.34
N LEU A 9 -1.31 -4.26 6.83
CA LEU A 9 -1.31 -3.52 5.57
C LEU A 9 -0.27 -2.40 5.59
N ARG A 10 -0.27 -1.57 6.64
CA ARG A 10 0.70 -0.49 6.83
C ARG A 10 2.15 -0.95 6.90
N THR A 11 2.41 -2.09 7.55
CA THR A 11 3.78 -2.62 7.69
C THR A 11 4.31 -3.13 6.35
N ASN A 12 3.45 -3.65 5.47
CA ASN A 12 3.85 -4.16 4.16
C ASN A 12 3.85 -3.09 3.05
N LEU A 13 3.23 -1.93 3.29
CA LEU A 13 3.22 -0.83 2.33
C LEU A 13 4.64 -0.29 2.08
N PRO A 14 5.10 -0.20 0.82
CA PRO A 14 6.40 0.37 0.52
C PRO A 14 6.47 1.86 0.90
N LYS A 15 7.69 2.36 1.12
CA LYS A 15 7.91 3.78 1.43
C LYS A 15 7.34 4.67 0.32
N GLY A 16 6.67 5.75 0.69
CA GLY A 16 6.04 6.68 -0.26
C GLY A 16 4.67 6.25 -0.80
N SER A 17 4.13 5.09 -0.39
CA SER A 17 2.83 4.63 -0.91
C SER A 17 1.67 5.58 -0.60
N ARG A 18 1.74 6.31 0.51
CA ARG A 18 0.66 7.22 0.93
C ARG A 18 0.53 8.40 -0.01
N GLU A 19 1.65 8.94 -0.47
CA GLU A 19 1.74 9.96 -1.51
C GLU A 19 1.11 9.46 -2.81
N ILE A 20 1.46 8.25 -3.23
CA ILE A 20 0.98 7.65 -4.48
C ILE A 20 -0.53 7.45 -4.41
N ILE A 21 -1.06 6.89 -3.32
CA ILE A 21 -2.50 6.68 -3.13
C ILE A 21 -3.24 8.03 -3.12
N ALA A 22 -2.71 9.03 -2.40
CA ALA A 22 -3.28 10.36 -2.33
C ALA A 22 -3.40 11.00 -3.73
N GLN A 23 -2.35 10.90 -4.55
CA GLN A 23 -2.35 11.38 -5.92
C GLN A 23 -3.30 10.58 -6.83
N ARG A 24 -3.27 9.24 -6.77
CA ARG A 24 -4.13 8.35 -7.59
C ARG A 24 -5.62 8.62 -7.36
N LEU A 25 -6.02 8.90 -6.12
CA LEU A 25 -7.42 9.05 -5.73
C LEU A 25 -7.87 10.51 -5.56
N GLY A 26 -6.99 11.49 -5.77
CA GLY A 26 -7.31 12.91 -5.61
C GLY A 26 -7.68 13.30 -4.18
N VAL A 27 -7.07 12.67 -3.17
CA VAL A 27 -7.36 12.91 -1.75
C VAL A 27 -6.11 13.39 -0.99
N SER A 28 -6.29 13.98 0.19
CA SER A 28 -5.17 14.40 1.01
C SER A 28 -4.46 13.20 1.66
N LYS A 29 -3.14 13.31 1.86
CA LYS A 29 -2.35 12.29 2.60
C LYS A 29 -2.88 12.06 4.02
N GLY A 30 -3.39 13.12 4.66
CA GLY A 30 -4.01 13.03 5.97
C GLY A 30 -5.24 12.12 5.96
N TYR A 31 -6.08 12.23 4.93
CA TYR A 31 -7.24 11.36 4.78
C TYR A 31 -6.84 9.90 4.52
N VAL A 32 -5.80 9.66 3.71
CA VAL A 32 -5.22 8.31 3.54
C VAL A 32 -4.76 7.74 4.88
N ASN A 33 -4.06 8.53 5.71
CA ASN A 33 -3.65 8.09 7.04
C ASN A 33 -4.86 7.74 7.92
N LEU A 34 -5.89 8.59 7.97
CA LEU A 34 -7.08 8.30 8.78
C LEU A 34 -7.72 6.96 8.39
N VAL A 35 -7.70 6.60 7.11
CA VAL A 35 -8.23 5.31 6.63
C VAL A 35 -7.30 4.16 7.00
N LEU A 36 -6.00 4.30 6.75
CA LEU A 36 -5.02 3.26 7.10
C LEU A 36 -4.88 3.02 8.60
N TYR A 37 -5.24 3.99 9.45
CA TYR A 37 -5.30 3.83 10.91
C TYR A 37 -6.68 3.37 11.40
N GLY A 38 -7.66 3.20 10.50
CA GLY A 38 -9.00 2.72 10.82
C GLY A 38 -9.89 3.76 11.51
N THR A 39 -9.51 5.03 11.47
CA THR A 39 -10.33 6.15 11.96
C THR A 39 -11.45 6.51 10.99
N ARG A 40 -11.22 6.29 9.69
CA ARG A 40 -12.20 6.46 8.61
C ARG A 40 -12.26 5.20 7.77
N ARG A 41 -13.37 5.00 7.07
CA ARG A 41 -13.52 3.93 6.09
C ARG A 41 -13.54 4.51 4.68
N ASN A 42 -12.68 3.99 3.82
CA ASN A 42 -12.67 4.26 2.39
C ASN A 42 -12.09 3.04 1.68
N ASP A 43 -12.94 2.28 1.02
CA ASP A 43 -12.56 0.98 0.47
C ASP A 43 -11.61 1.17 -0.74
N ASN A 44 -11.71 2.27 -1.51
CA ASN A 44 -10.80 2.58 -2.62
C ASN A 44 -9.35 2.79 -2.15
N ILE A 45 -9.15 3.43 -0.99
CA ILE A 45 -7.82 3.61 -0.40
C ILE A 45 -7.23 2.26 0.05
N LEU A 46 -8.06 1.37 0.58
CA LEU A 46 -7.60 0.03 0.99
C LEU A 46 -7.24 -0.83 -0.22
N ILE A 47 -8.04 -0.79 -1.29
CA ILE A 47 -7.76 -1.47 -2.56
C ILE A 47 -6.44 -0.97 -3.15
N ALA A 48 -6.29 0.35 -3.30
CA ALA A 48 -5.06 0.94 -3.84
C ALA A 48 -3.82 0.59 -2.98
N ALA A 49 -3.98 0.53 -1.66
CA ALA A 49 -2.90 0.09 -0.77
C ALA A 49 -2.53 -1.39 -0.99
N THR A 50 -3.50 -2.28 -1.16
CA THR A 50 -3.24 -3.70 -1.45
C THR A 50 -2.60 -3.90 -2.82
N GLU A 51 -3.02 -3.14 -3.83
CA GLU A 51 -2.42 -3.18 -5.18
C GLU A 51 -0.94 -2.79 -5.14
N LEU A 52 -0.60 -1.70 -4.44
CA LEU A 52 0.80 -1.26 -4.31
C LEU A 52 1.69 -2.30 -3.62
N ILE A 53 1.16 -3.04 -2.65
CA ILE A 53 1.90 -4.14 -2.01
C ILE A 53 2.17 -5.24 -3.04
N SER A 54 1.15 -5.66 -3.78
CA SER A 54 1.30 -6.69 -4.83
C SER A 54 2.27 -6.26 -5.92
N GLU A 55 2.18 -5.01 -6.41
CA GLU A 55 3.10 -4.43 -7.39
C GLU A 55 4.54 -4.48 -6.87
N HIS A 56 4.77 -4.12 -5.61
CA HIS A 56 6.10 -4.13 -5.00
C HIS A 56 6.67 -5.55 -4.86
N GLN A 57 5.85 -6.50 -4.41
CA GLN A 57 6.26 -7.90 -4.29
C GLN A 57 6.62 -8.52 -5.64
N ASN A 58 5.87 -8.20 -6.70
CA ASN A 58 6.18 -8.69 -8.05
C ASN A 58 7.52 -8.13 -8.54
N ARG A 59 7.77 -6.83 -8.37
CA ARG A 59 9.07 -6.23 -8.74
C ARG A 59 10.24 -6.85 -7.97
N LEU A 60 10.06 -7.17 -6.69
CA LEU A 60 11.09 -7.85 -5.91
C LEU A 60 11.36 -9.27 -6.44
N LYS A 61 10.32 -10.03 -6.80
CA LYS A 61 10.48 -11.37 -7.39
C LYS A 61 11.23 -11.31 -8.73
N GLU A 62 10.84 -10.39 -9.61
CA GLU A 62 11.52 -10.19 -10.89
C GLU A 62 12.99 -9.80 -10.71
N ALA A 63 13.29 -8.91 -9.76
CA ALA A 63 14.65 -8.53 -9.43
C ALA A 63 15.48 -9.70 -8.89
N THR A 64 14.90 -10.54 -8.02
CA THR A 64 15.57 -11.74 -7.51
C THR A 64 15.85 -12.75 -8.62
N GLN A 65 14.88 -13.02 -9.50
CA GLN A 65 15.06 -13.93 -10.65
C GLN A 65 16.13 -13.44 -11.62
N PHE A 66 16.20 -12.13 -11.86
CA PHE A 66 17.26 -11.54 -12.67
C PHE A 66 18.65 -11.79 -12.06
N ILE A 67 18.80 -11.58 -10.74
CA ILE A 67 20.06 -11.82 -10.04
C ILE A 67 20.46 -13.30 -10.07
N GLU A 68 19.51 -14.23 -9.91
CA GLU A 68 19.77 -15.67 -9.97
C GLU A 68 20.14 -16.18 -11.37
N SER A 69 19.81 -15.41 -12.41
CA SER A 69 20.15 -15.73 -13.81
C SER A 69 21.51 -15.19 -14.27
N LEU A 70 22.21 -14.41 -13.44
CA LEU A 70 23.57 -13.89 -13.66
C LEU A 70 24.64 -14.84 -13.13
#